data_AF-A0A1J4L6L9-F1
#
_entry.id   AF-A0A1J4L6L9-F1
#
_cell.length_a   1.000
_cell.length_b   1.000
_cell.length_c   1.000
_cell.angle_alpha   90.00
_cell.angle_beta   90.00
_cell.angle_gamma   90.00
#
_symmetry.space_group_name_H-M   'P 1'
#
loop_
_entity.id
_entity.type
_entity.pdbx_description
1 polymer ?
#
loop_
_entity_poly.entity_id
_entity_poly.type
_entity_poly.pdbx_seq_one_letter_code
_entity_poly.pdbx_strand_id
1 'polypeptide(L)'
;MDESDSDTGINDFLVKKESYEMEKTLLLQKDEIKRLKDELRLLNTHINSTNEHFSQTKKIYRHKIKEIVKEIEAIPTSLSLLKSELISTHTKNINSLKREHHKELKSLKIHYREEMMKINENVNNLENENELYVSPIELDAEFLIRQKAEEQEAELQQRISDLKSVIKQDRIKAKKLQKEIDKLKEVMDLERQEAEAYHEKVMADNMNIINAKLTEEVRPDDIQFIEKEAKAEENRLKKENNAILEELRNKLVQVQFKNQQIKIYIDSNRTISSPELDQAVIELSKLEKAYKFALIQQSDVEKIKLETLKQKQALRKTMKSIKALVSDLDDARAENALLYDEIQRLDFMIYGRCGQFQKMTKPRPKITHWVC
;
A
#
# COMPACT_ATOMS: atom_id res chain seq x y z
N MET A 1 110.06 26.46 -31.70
CA MET A 1 109.60 26.13 -30.34
C MET A 1 108.09 26.23 -30.38
N ASP A 2 107.47 25.07 -30.14
CA ASP A 2 106.11 24.79 -29.66
C ASP A 2 104.89 25.27 -30.48
N GLU A 3 104.52 24.42 -31.46
CA GLU A 3 103.18 24.35 -32.07
C GLU A 3 102.51 23.00 -31.74
N SER A 4 102.50 22.58 -30.47
CA SER A 4 101.94 21.26 -30.07
C SER A 4 100.83 21.28 -29.03
N ASP A 5 100.23 22.44 -28.71
CA ASP A 5 99.26 22.55 -27.61
C ASP A 5 97.82 22.96 -28.02
N SER A 6 97.51 23.16 -29.31
CA SER A 6 96.14 23.58 -29.73
C SER A 6 95.18 22.42 -30.02
N ASP A 7 95.68 21.28 -30.53
CA ASP A 7 94.87 20.10 -30.88
C ASP A 7 94.47 19.25 -29.68
N THR A 8 95.19 19.36 -28.56
CA THR A 8 94.87 18.70 -27.28
C THR A 8 93.68 19.36 -26.59
N GLY A 9 93.57 20.70 -26.64
CA GLY A 9 92.47 21.44 -25.99
C GLY A 9 91.09 21.23 -26.63
N ILE A 10 91.02 21.08 -27.96
CA ILE A 10 89.77 20.83 -28.69
C ILE A 10 89.27 19.39 -28.44
N ASN A 11 90.17 18.41 -28.50
CA ASN A 11 89.84 17.03 -28.17
C ASN A 11 89.38 16.87 -26.72
N ASP A 12 90.04 17.54 -25.77
CA ASP A 12 89.64 17.55 -24.36
C ASP A 12 88.26 18.19 -24.14
N PHE A 13 87.92 19.24 -24.89
CA PHE A 13 86.60 19.88 -24.82
C PHE A 13 85.50 18.96 -25.36
N LEU A 14 85.74 18.28 -26.50
CA LEU A 14 84.77 17.35 -27.08
C LEU A 14 84.49 16.17 -26.15
N VAL A 15 85.52 15.58 -25.56
CA VAL A 15 85.38 14.49 -24.57
C VAL A 15 84.63 14.97 -23.32
N LYS A 16 84.92 16.18 -22.81
CA LYS A 16 84.20 16.77 -21.67
C LYS A 16 82.73 17.06 -22.00
N LYS A 17 82.43 17.51 -23.21
CA LYS A 17 81.07 17.76 -23.68
C LYS A 17 80.27 16.46 -23.79
N GLU A 18 80.83 15.43 -24.41
CA GLU A 18 80.19 14.10 -24.50
C GLU A 18 79.93 13.51 -23.12
N SER A 19 80.91 13.60 -22.20
CA SER A 19 80.75 13.16 -20.82
C SER A 19 79.61 13.91 -20.10
N TYR A 20 79.55 15.23 -20.26
CA TYR A 20 78.48 16.06 -19.68
C TYR A 20 77.09 15.73 -20.24
N GLU A 21 76.97 15.57 -21.57
CA GLU A 21 75.71 15.20 -22.21
C GLU A 21 75.25 13.79 -21.81
N MET A 22 76.20 12.86 -21.67
CA MET A 22 75.92 11.51 -21.18
C MET A 22 75.48 11.51 -19.71
N GLU A 23 76.13 12.28 -18.85
CA GLU A 23 75.74 12.43 -17.44
C GLU A 23 74.34 13.04 -17.30
N LYS A 24 74.03 14.09 -18.08
CA LYS A 24 72.70 14.71 -18.10
C LYS A 24 71.63 13.74 -18.59
N THR A 25 71.93 12.95 -19.62
CA THR A 25 71.00 11.94 -20.14
C THR A 25 70.76 10.84 -19.10
N LEU A 26 71.80 10.39 -18.41
CA LEU A 26 71.69 9.43 -17.31
C LEU A 26 70.84 9.96 -16.16
N LEU A 27 70.96 11.25 -15.84
CA LEU A 27 70.14 11.88 -14.80
C LEU A 27 68.66 11.89 -15.19
N LEU A 28 68.34 12.32 -16.42
CA LEU A 28 66.98 12.33 -16.94
C LEU A 28 66.37 10.92 -16.98
N GLN A 29 67.15 9.91 -17.39
CA GLN A 29 66.71 8.52 -17.36
C GLN A 29 66.44 8.02 -15.93
N LYS A 30 67.28 8.39 -14.95
CA LYS A 30 67.06 8.04 -13.54
C LYS A 30 65.79 8.68 -12.98
N ASP A 31 65.56 9.95 -13.28
CA ASP A 31 64.35 10.67 -12.85
C ASP A 31 63.10 10.08 -13.48
N GLU A 32 63.16 9.72 -14.76
CA GLU A 32 62.06 9.06 -15.48
C GLU A 32 61.75 7.67 -14.89
N ILE A 33 62.78 6.87 -14.62
CA ILE A 33 62.61 5.56 -13.95
C ILE A 33 61.99 5.74 -12.57
N LYS A 34 62.36 6.79 -11.83
CA LYS A 34 61.78 7.09 -10.51
C LYS A 34 60.30 7.44 -10.64
N ARG A 35 59.93 8.33 -11.58
CA ARG A 35 58.54 8.68 -11.88
C ARG A 35 57.70 7.44 -12.21
N LEU A 36 58.19 6.59 -13.11
CA LEU A 36 57.49 5.36 -13.51
C LEU A 36 57.31 4.38 -12.35
N LYS A 37 58.30 4.28 -11.44
CA LYS A 37 58.17 3.46 -10.22
C LYS A 37 57.11 4.01 -9.27
N ASP A 38 57.05 5.33 -9.11
CA ASP A 38 56.05 5.99 -8.26
C ASP A 38 54.63 5.84 -8.83
N GLU A 39 54.47 6.00 -10.15
CA GLU A 39 53.20 5.75 -10.85
C GLU A 39 52.75 4.29 -10.74
N LEU A 40 53.66 3.34 -10.94
CA LEU A 40 53.37 1.91 -10.77
C LEU A 40 52.93 1.59 -9.34
N ARG A 41 53.58 2.20 -8.33
CA ARG A 41 53.19 2.05 -6.93
C ARG A 41 51.79 2.60 -6.67
N LEU A 42 51.49 3.78 -7.21
CA LEU A 42 50.16 4.40 -7.09
C LEU A 42 49.08 3.52 -7.76
N LEU A 43 49.34 3.02 -8.96
CA LEU A 43 48.42 2.13 -9.67
C LEU A 43 48.14 0.85 -8.86
N ASN A 44 49.19 0.24 -8.29
CA ASN A 44 49.03 -0.95 -7.43
C ASN A 44 48.20 -0.64 -6.17
N THR A 45 48.39 0.53 -5.55
CA THR A 45 47.53 0.93 -4.42
C THR A 45 46.07 1.10 -4.82
N HIS A 46 45.78 1.67 -6.00
CA HIS A 46 44.42 1.80 -6.50
C HIS A 46 43.78 0.44 -6.83
N ILE A 47 44.54 -0.48 -7.44
CA ILE A 47 44.07 -1.85 -7.71
C ILE A 47 43.74 -2.57 -6.40
N ASN A 48 44.61 -2.49 -5.40
CA ASN A 48 44.38 -3.12 -4.10
C ASN A 48 43.15 -2.54 -3.39
N SER A 49 43.02 -1.21 -3.33
CA SER A 49 41.85 -0.54 -2.76
C SER A 49 40.56 -0.92 -3.49
N THR A 50 40.59 -0.98 -4.83
CA THR A 50 39.42 -1.39 -5.63
C THR A 50 39.02 -2.83 -5.34
N ASN A 51 39.98 -3.75 -5.21
CA ASN A 51 39.73 -5.15 -4.87
C ASN A 51 39.14 -5.31 -3.46
N GLU A 52 39.59 -4.50 -2.50
CA GLU A 52 39.03 -4.45 -1.15
C GLU A 52 37.58 -3.97 -1.16
N HIS A 53 37.30 -2.85 -1.86
CA HIS A 53 35.94 -2.34 -2.01
C HIS A 53 35.03 -3.38 -2.67
N PHE A 54 35.47 -4.01 -3.75
CA PHE A 54 34.69 -5.07 -4.41
C PHE A 54 34.39 -6.25 -3.47
N SER A 55 35.37 -6.64 -2.65
CA SER A 55 35.20 -7.69 -1.64
C SER A 55 34.20 -7.30 -0.56
N GLN A 56 34.22 -6.05 -0.09
CA GLN A 56 33.23 -5.52 0.86
C GLN A 56 31.83 -5.49 0.25
N THR A 57 31.69 -4.96 -0.98
CA THR A 57 30.43 -4.94 -1.72
C THR A 57 29.85 -6.35 -1.87
N LYS A 58 30.68 -7.33 -2.22
CA LYS A 58 30.26 -8.74 -2.33
C LYS A 58 29.79 -9.30 -0.99
N LYS A 59 30.42 -8.95 0.13
CA LYS A 59 29.97 -9.34 1.48
C LYS A 59 28.61 -8.73 1.81
N ILE A 60 28.41 -7.45 1.53
CA ILE A 60 27.14 -6.74 1.76
C ILE A 60 26.01 -7.41 0.97
N TYR A 61 26.21 -7.66 -0.33
CA TYR A 61 25.18 -8.32 -1.15
C TYR A 61 24.87 -9.74 -0.67
N ARG A 62 25.89 -10.53 -0.28
CA ARG A 62 25.67 -11.86 0.31
C ARG A 62 24.86 -11.80 1.60
N HIS A 63 25.07 -10.78 2.43
CA HIS A 63 24.31 -10.58 3.65
C HIS A 63 22.84 -10.25 3.34
N LYS A 64 22.60 -9.28 2.45
CA LYS A 64 21.24 -8.91 2.00
C LYS A 64 20.48 -10.09 1.40
N ILE A 65 21.15 -10.90 0.57
CA ILE A 65 20.54 -12.12 0.00
C ILE A 65 20.12 -13.08 1.11
N LYS A 66 20.96 -13.28 2.14
CA LYS A 66 20.61 -14.16 3.27
C LYS A 66 19.44 -13.63 4.10
N GLU A 67 19.35 -12.31 4.30
CA GLU A 67 18.21 -11.68 4.99
C GLU A 67 16.91 -11.90 4.22
N ILE A 68 16.91 -11.62 2.92
CA ILE A 68 15.74 -11.81 2.05
C ILE A 68 15.31 -13.29 2.03
N VAL A 69 16.26 -14.22 1.95
CA VAL A 69 15.94 -15.66 2.00
C VAL A 69 15.26 -16.04 3.32
N LYS A 70 15.74 -15.53 4.46
CA LYS A 70 15.09 -15.76 5.76
C LYS A 70 13.69 -15.16 5.84
N GLU A 71 13.48 -13.97 5.27
CA GLU A 71 12.15 -13.37 5.19
C GLU A 71 11.19 -14.23 4.36
N ILE A 72 11.64 -14.72 3.20
CA ILE A 72 10.85 -15.61 2.34
C ILE A 72 10.52 -16.92 3.08
N GLU A 73 11.49 -17.51 3.77
CA GLU A 73 11.31 -18.72 4.57
C GLU A 73 10.33 -18.52 5.75
N ALA A 74 10.19 -17.29 6.26
CA ALA A 74 9.26 -16.97 7.34
C ALA A 74 7.79 -16.83 6.87
N ILE A 75 7.56 -16.49 5.59
CA ILE A 75 6.22 -16.23 5.03
C ILE A 75 5.22 -17.39 5.29
N PRO A 76 5.56 -18.67 5.07
CA PRO A 76 4.63 -19.78 5.32
C PRO A 76 4.18 -19.86 6.78
N THR A 77 5.09 -19.60 7.73
CA THR A 77 4.79 -19.60 9.16
C THR A 77 3.87 -18.45 9.51
N SER A 78 4.16 -17.24 9.01
CA SER A 78 3.30 -16.06 9.20
C SER A 78 1.91 -16.29 8.62
N LEU A 79 1.83 -16.88 7.43
CA LEU A 79 0.57 -17.20 6.76
C LEU A 79 -0.23 -18.25 7.54
N SER A 80 0.44 -19.26 8.11
CA SER A 80 -0.20 -20.28 8.93
C SER A 80 -0.78 -19.68 10.22
N LEU A 81 -0.04 -18.78 10.88
CA LEU A 81 -0.52 -18.04 12.05
C LEU A 81 -1.77 -17.21 11.70
N LEU A 82 -1.71 -16.40 10.64
CA LEU A 82 -2.84 -15.59 10.16
C LEU A 82 -4.07 -16.45 9.82
N LYS A 83 -3.87 -17.60 9.14
CA LYS A 83 -4.96 -18.54 8.87
C LYS A 83 -5.57 -19.08 10.15
N SER A 84 -4.75 -19.43 11.14
CA SER A 84 -5.23 -19.94 12.43
C SER A 84 -6.03 -18.89 13.21
N GLU A 85 -5.58 -17.63 13.22
CA GLU A 85 -6.30 -16.50 13.82
C GLU A 85 -7.61 -16.22 13.09
N LEU A 86 -7.60 -16.26 11.76
CA LEU A 86 -8.79 -16.10 10.95
C LEU A 86 -9.82 -17.20 11.24
N ILE A 87 -9.40 -18.46 11.32
CA ILE A 87 -10.28 -19.58 11.68
C ILE A 87 -10.83 -19.42 13.10
N SER A 88 -9.99 -19.04 14.06
CA SER A 88 -10.39 -18.80 15.45
C SER A 88 -11.43 -17.68 15.57
N THR A 89 -11.18 -16.54 14.93
CA THR A 89 -12.11 -15.40 14.90
C THR A 89 -13.41 -15.74 14.19
N HIS A 90 -13.36 -16.39 13.02
CA HIS A 90 -14.56 -16.88 12.34
C HIS A 90 -15.36 -17.85 13.21
N THR A 91 -14.70 -18.78 13.88
CA THR A 91 -15.36 -19.75 14.76
C THR A 91 -16.04 -19.07 15.95
N LYS A 92 -15.37 -18.09 16.58
CA LYS A 92 -15.97 -17.27 17.65
C LYS A 92 -17.20 -16.51 17.15
N ASN A 93 -17.12 -15.89 15.97
CA ASN A 93 -18.23 -15.14 15.37
C ASN A 93 -19.42 -16.04 15.03
N ILE A 94 -19.17 -17.21 14.43
CA ILE A 94 -20.22 -18.21 14.14
C ILE A 94 -20.89 -18.67 15.44
N ASN A 95 -20.12 -18.94 16.49
CA ASN A 95 -20.66 -19.37 17.76
C ASN A 95 -21.46 -18.25 18.46
N SER A 96 -21.04 -17.00 18.33
CA SER A 96 -21.79 -15.83 18.80
C SER A 96 -23.14 -15.73 18.11
N LEU A 97 -23.14 -15.77 16.76
CA LEU A 97 -24.36 -15.76 15.95
C LEU A 97 -25.30 -16.91 16.29
N LYS A 98 -24.77 -18.13 16.49
CA LYS A 98 -25.59 -19.28 16.91
C LYS A 98 -26.26 -19.07 18.26
N ARG A 99 -25.56 -18.46 19.22
CA ARG A 99 -26.11 -18.14 20.56
C ARG A 99 -27.18 -17.05 20.47
N GLU A 100 -26.93 -16.01 19.69
CA GLU A 100 -27.87 -14.92 19.46
C GLU A 100 -29.16 -15.43 18.81
N HIS A 101 -29.04 -16.20 17.72
CA HIS A 101 -30.18 -16.82 17.05
C HIS A 101 -30.97 -17.76 17.97
N HIS A 102 -30.29 -18.53 18.84
CA HIS A 102 -30.98 -19.34 19.87
C HIS A 102 -31.73 -18.49 20.88
N LYS A 103 -31.17 -17.34 21.28
CA LYS A 103 -31.81 -16.40 22.19
C LYS A 103 -33.05 -15.78 21.55
N GLU A 104 -32.96 -15.33 20.30
CA GLU A 104 -34.08 -14.80 19.52
C GLU A 104 -35.20 -15.83 19.35
N LEU A 105 -34.87 -17.06 18.93
CA LEU A 105 -35.86 -18.14 18.82
C LEU A 105 -36.56 -18.43 20.15
N LYS A 106 -35.83 -18.37 21.27
CA LYS A 106 -36.41 -18.56 22.60
C LYS A 106 -37.35 -17.41 22.95
N SER A 107 -36.94 -16.16 22.72
CA SER A 107 -37.80 -14.99 22.93
C SER A 107 -39.05 -15.03 22.06
N LEU A 108 -38.92 -15.40 20.79
CA LEU A 108 -40.04 -15.51 19.85
C LEU A 108 -41.03 -16.61 20.28
N LYS A 109 -40.51 -17.76 20.74
CA LYS A 109 -41.34 -18.82 21.31
C LYS A 109 -42.11 -18.35 22.55
N ILE A 110 -41.47 -17.58 23.43
CA ILE A 110 -42.13 -17.01 24.60
C ILE A 110 -43.23 -16.03 24.16
N HIS A 111 -42.91 -15.12 23.24
CA HIS A 111 -43.85 -14.12 22.71
C HIS A 111 -45.09 -14.77 22.09
N TYR A 112 -44.93 -15.73 21.18
CA TYR A 112 -46.08 -16.44 20.62
C TYR A 112 -46.87 -17.23 21.64
N ARG A 113 -46.22 -17.77 22.68
CA ARG A 113 -46.91 -18.47 23.76
C ARG A 113 -47.77 -17.51 24.59
N GLU A 114 -47.25 -16.31 24.88
CA GLU A 114 -47.97 -15.24 25.55
C GLU A 114 -49.13 -14.72 24.70
N GLU A 115 -48.93 -14.51 23.39
CA GLU A 115 -50.02 -14.14 22.48
C GLU A 115 -51.11 -15.21 22.41
N MET A 116 -50.73 -16.48 22.33
CA MET A 116 -51.71 -17.57 22.35
C MET A 116 -52.47 -17.64 23.67
N MET A 117 -51.84 -17.33 24.82
CA MET A 117 -52.56 -17.23 26.10
C MET A 117 -53.53 -16.04 26.13
N LYS A 118 -53.13 -14.88 25.59
CA LYS A 118 -54.02 -13.71 25.44
C LYS A 118 -55.20 -14.00 24.51
N ILE A 119 -54.96 -14.71 23.40
CA ILE A 119 -56.03 -15.17 22.50
C ILE A 119 -56.96 -16.13 23.25
N ASN A 120 -56.43 -17.06 24.05
CA ASN A 120 -57.26 -18.00 24.81
C ASN A 120 -58.06 -17.32 25.93
N GLU A 121 -57.48 -16.32 26.61
CA GLU A 121 -58.20 -15.45 27.55
C GLU A 121 -59.28 -14.63 26.86
N ASN A 122 -58.98 -14.08 25.67
CA ASN A 122 -59.97 -13.37 24.86
C ASN A 122 -61.06 -14.30 24.33
N VAL A 123 -60.76 -15.54 23.95
CA VAL A 123 -61.75 -16.55 23.52
C VAL A 123 -62.65 -16.94 24.69
N ASN A 124 -62.12 -17.06 25.91
CA ASN A 124 -62.94 -17.24 27.11
C ASN A 124 -63.80 -16.00 27.45
N ASN A 125 -63.37 -14.80 27.03
CA ASN A 125 -64.16 -13.57 27.15
C ASN A 125 -65.13 -13.34 25.97
N LEU A 126 -64.96 -14.06 24.85
CA LEU A 126 -65.72 -13.93 23.61
C LEU A 126 -66.84 -14.98 23.44
N GLU A 127 -67.09 -15.82 24.45
CA GLU A 127 -68.35 -16.60 24.50
C GLU A 127 -69.60 -15.72 24.63
N ASN A 128 -69.47 -14.39 24.76
CA ASN A 128 -70.61 -13.49 24.83
C ASN A 128 -70.90 -12.62 23.61
N GLU A 129 -70.00 -12.42 22.64
CA GLU A 129 -70.34 -11.61 21.47
C GLU A 129 -69.65 -12.13 20.21
N ASN A 130 -70.43 -12.90 19.42
CA ASN A 130 -70.23 -13.05 18.00
C ASN A 130 -70.37 -11.69 17.33
N GLU A 131 -69.40 -11.28 16.51
CA GLU A 131 -69.63 -11.19 15.06
C GLU A 131 -68.34 -10.92 14.28
N LEU A 132 -68.25 -11.66 13.18
CA LEU A 132 -67.16 -11.72 12.24
C LEU A 132 -67.20 -10.46 11.34
N TYR A 133 -66.19 -9.60 11.43
CA TYR A 133 -65.99 -8.53 10.44
C TYR A 133 -64.56 -8.55 9.92
N VAL A 134 -64.39 -9.12 8.72
CA VAL A 134 -63.15 -9.04 7.95
C VAL A 134 -63.23 -7.76 7.11
N SER A 135 -62.40 -6.77 7.47
CA SER A 135 -62.23 -5.53 6.70
C SER A 135 -60.97 -5.60 5.83
N PRO A 136 -60.94 -4.99 4.62
CA PRO A 136 -59.85 -5.09 3.65
C PRO A 136 -58.76 -4.03 3.94
N ILE A 137 -57.55 -4.46 4.36
CA ILE A 137 -56.45 -3.56 4.78
C ILE A 137 -55.18 -3.76 3.92
N GLU A 138 -55.33 -3.92 2.60
CA GLU A 138 -54.16 -4.06 1.72
C GLU A 138 -53.72 -2.74 1.05
N LEU A 139 -54.54 -1.67 1.10
CA LEU A 139 -54.20 -0.38 0.49
C LEU A 139 -53.50 0.63 1.43
N ASP A 140 -53.53 0.43 2.75
CA ASP A 140 -53.05 1.41 3.74
C ASP A 140 -51.58 1.18 4.16
N ALA A 141 -51.11 -0.07 4.05
CA ALA A 141 -49.75 -0.45 4.43
C ALA A 141 -48.68 0.17 3.51
N GLU A 142 -48.96 0.30 2.22
CA GLU A 142 -48.00 0.83 1.24
C GLU A 142 -47.81 2.35 1.39
N PHE A 143 -48.88 3.07 1.77
CA PHE A 143 -48.83 4.49 2.11
C PHE A 143 -48.01 4.74 3.39
N LEU A 144 -48.25 3.94 4.44
CA LEU A 144 -47.49 3.98 5.70
C LEU A 144 -46.00 3.66 5.50
N ILE A 145 -45.67 2.70 4.63
CA ILE A 145 -44.27 2.37 4.31
C ILE A 145 -43.57 3.53 3.58
N ARG A 146 -44.25 4.20 2.63
CA ARG A 146 -43.68 5.36 1.94
C ARG A 146 -43.45 6.54 2.88
N GLN A 147 -44.42 6.86 3.73
CA GLN A 147 -44.28 7.94 4.71
C GLN A 147 -43.10 7.71 5.65
N LYS A 148 -42.93 6.47 6.12
CA LYS A 148 -41.81 6.09 6.99
C LYS A 148 -40.46 6.14 6.26
N ALA A 149 -40.42 5.83 4.97
CA ALA A 149 -39.22 5.93 4.15
C ALA A 149 -38.80 7.40 3.94
N GLU A 150 -39.76 8.31 3.70
CA GLU A 150 -39.50 9.75 3.56
C GLU A 150 -39.01 10.38 4.87
N GLU A 151 -39.58 9.99 6.02
CA GLU A 151 -39.11 10.43 7.34
C GLU A 151 -37.67 9.98 7.62
N GLN A 152 -37.34 8.72 7.29
CA GLN A 152 -35.98 8.19 7.43
C GLN A 152 -35.00 8.90 6.49
N GLU A 153 -35.41 9.23 5.27
CA GLU A 153 -34.57 9.98 4.33
C GLU A 153 -34.28 11.40 4.84
N ALA A 154 -35.29 12.09 5.38
CA ALA A 154 -35.12 13.41 5.97
C ALA A 154 -34.18 13.38 7.19
N GLU A 155 -34.30 12.37 8.06
CA GLU A 155 -33.42 12.17 9.22
C GLU A 155 -31.97 11.91 8.79
N LEU A 156 -31.76 11.07 7.77
CA LEU A 156 -30.45 10.81 7.21
C LEU A 156 -29.82 12.06 6.59
N GLN A 157 -30.60 12.87 5.87
CA GLN A 157 -30.13 14.12 5.29
C GLN A 157 -29.70 15.13 6.37
N GLN A 158 -30.47 15.24 7.46
CA GLN A 158 -30.12 16.07 8.60
C GLN A 158 -28.82 15.59 9.26
N ARG A 159 -28.68 14.27 9.50
CA ARG A 159 -27.47 13.67 10.07
C ARG A 159 -26.23 13.93 9.21
N ILE A 160 -26.36 13.85 7.89
CA ILE A 160 -25.28 14.16 6.94
C ILE A 160 -24.87 15.64 7.04
N SER A 161 -25.84 16.55 7.18
CA SER A 161 -25.57 17.98 7.35
C SER A 161 -24.78 18.26 8.63
N ASP A 162 -25.19 17.66 9.74
CA ASP A 162 -24.53 17.81 11.04
C ASP A 162 -23.10 17.28 10.99
N LEU A 163 -22.89 16.08 10.41
CA LEU A 163 -21.57 15.50 10.24
C LEU A 163 -20.65 16.37 9.36
N LYS A 164 -21.19 16.96 8.28
CA LYS A 164 -20.43 17.90 7.44
C LYS A 164 -19.97 19.13 8.24
N SER A 165 -20.81 19.63 9.16
CA SER A 165 -20.46 20.77 10.01
C SER A 165 -19.32 20.42 10.97
N VAL A 166 -19.37 19.24 11.59
CA VAL A 166 -18.34 18.73 12.51
C VAL A 166 -17.01 18.53 11.78
N ILE A 167 -17.02 17.87 10.60
CA ILE A 167 -15.82 17.69 9.77
C ILE A 167 -15.19 19.04 9.41
N LYS A 168 -16.01 20.06 9.13
CA LYS A 168 -15.51 21.40 8.83
C LYS A 168 -14.84 22.05 10.04
N GLN A 169 -15.42 21.90 11.24
CA GLN A 169 -14.82 22.40 12.47
C GLN A 169 -13.50 21.68 12.80
N ASP A 170 -13.45 20.36 12.66
CA ASP A 170 -12.24 19.57 12.91
C ASP A 170 -11.13 19.93 11.93
N ARG A 171 -11.45 20.16 10.65
CA ARG A 171 -10.48 20.66 9.67
C ARG A 171 -9.89 22.03 10.06
N ILE A 172 -10.71 22.93 10.61
CA ILE A 172 -10.23 24.23 11.10
C ILE A 172 -9.32 24.03 12.31
N LYS A 173 -9.70 23.15 13.25
CA LYS A 173 -8.93 22.85 14.46
C LYS A 173 -7.58 22.21 14.12
N ALA A 174 -7.56 21.24 13.19
CA ALA A 174 -6.35 20.62 12.68
C ALA A 174 -5.39 21.64 12.05
N LYS A 175 -5.91 22.58 11.24
CA LYS A 175 -5.08 23.67 10.68
C LYS A 175 -4.50 24.58 11.74
N LYS A 176 -5.25 24.90 12.80
CA LYS A 176 -4.74 25.70 13.93
C LYS A 176 -3.61 24.97 14.67
N LEU A 177 -3.82 23.70 14.99
CA LEU A 177 -2.82 22.87 15.66
C LEU A 177 -1.56 22.70 14.81
N GLN A 178 -1.70 22.55 13.48
CA GLN A 178 -0.54 22.48 12.59
C GLN A 178 0.30 23.77 12.66
N LYS A 179 -0.35 24.95 12.63
CA LYS A 179 0.35 26.23 12.78
C LYS A 179 1.05 26.37 14.13
N GLU A 180 0.48 25.80 15.19
CA GLU A 180 1.08 25.81 16.52
C GLU A 180 2.30 24.88 16.62
N ILE A 181 2.22 23.70 16.00
CA ILE A 181 3.36 22.78 15.85
C ILE A 181 4.49 23.46 15.07
N ASP A 182 4.18 24.15 13.98
CA ASP A 182 5.19 24.81 13.16
C ASP A 182 5.90 25.93 13.94
N LYS A 183 5.16 26.70 14.75
CA LYS A 183 5.76 27.70 15.66
C LYS A 183 6.65 27.08 16.74
N LEU A 184 6.22 25.96 17.33
CA LEU A 184 7.02 25.28 18.36
C LEU A 184 8.31 24.70 17.78
N LYS A 185 8.28 24.21 16.54
CA LYS A 185 9.50 23.77 15.84
C LYS A 185 10.48 24.93 15.65
N GLU A 186 10.00 26.10 15.24
CA GLU A 186 10.84 27.29 15.09
C GLU A 186 11.49 27.70 16.42
N VAL A 187 10.74 27.65 17.54
CA VAL A 187 11.29 27.91 18.88
C VAL A 187 12.34 26.86 19.26
N MET A 188 12.09 25.57 19.03
CA MET A 188 13.06 24.52 19.30
C MET A 188 14.34 24.67 18.49
N ASP A 189 14.23 25.07 17.22
CA ASP A 189 15.40 25.28 16.36
C ASP A 189 16.23 26.50 16.83
N LEU A 190 15.59 27.56 17.31
CA LEU A 190 16.26 28.71 17.92
C LEU A 190 16.97 28.33 19.23
N GLU A 191 16.29 27.63 20.14
CA GLU A 191 16.89 27.15 21.40
C GLU A 191 18.09 26.22 21.14
N ARG A 192 17.99 25.39 20.10
CA ARG A 192 19.10 24.52 19.68
C ARG A 192 20.30 25.33 19.19
N GLN A 193 20.08 26.36 18.36
CA GLN A 193 21.17 27.23 17.89
C GLN A 193 21.82 27.99 19.05
N GLU A 194 21.04 28.48 20.01
CA GLU A 194 21.56 29.14 21.21
C GLU A 194 22.38 28.17 22.08
N ALA A 195 21.93 26.93 22.24
CA ALA A 195 22.65 25.90 22.98
C ALA A 195 23.98 25.50 22.29
N GLU A 196 23.97 25.36 20.97
CA GLU A 196 25.17 25.08 20.16
C GLU A 196 26.19 26.24 20.30
N ALA A 197 25.75 27.49 20.17
CA ALA A 197 26.59 28.67 20.35
C ALA A 197 27.16 28.79 21.78
N TYR A 198 26.36 28.48 22.81
CA TYR A 198 26.82 28.45 24.20
C TYR A 198 27.88 27.36 24.41
N HIS A 199 27.69 26.17 23.82
CA HIS A 199 28.65 25.08 23.92
C HIS A 199 30.00 25.43 23.28
N GLU A 200 30.00 26.05 22.10
CA GLU A 200 31.21 26.53 21.45
C GLU A 200 31.95 27.57 22.29
N LYS A 201 31.21 28.51 22.90
CA LYS A 201 31.79 29.52 23.79
C LYS A 201 32.46 28.89 25.01
N VAL A 202 31.80 27.94 25.68
CA VAL A 202 32.36 27.23 26.84
C VAL A 202 33.61 26.42 26.45
N MET A 203 33.62 25.80 25.28
CA MET A 203 34.81 25.09 24.77
C MET A 203 35.98 26.04 24.51
N ALA A 204 35.72 27.22 23.94
CA ALA A 204 36.73 28.24 23.71
C ALA A 204 37.29 28.81 25.03
N ASP A 205 36.42 29.12 25.99
CA ASP A 205 36.81 29.62 27.32
C ASP A 205 37.63 28.58 28.09
N ASN A 206 37.27 27.28 28.02
CA ASN A 206 38.05 26.20 28.62
C ASN A 206 39.44 26.05 27.96
N MET A 207 39.53 26.17 26.64
CA MET A 207 40.82 26.18 25.92
C MET A 207 41.70 27.35 26.38
N ASN A 208 41.11 28.54 26.55
CA ASN A 208 41.82 29.72 27.03
C ASN A 208 42.28 29.58 28.49
N ILE A 209 41.46 28.99 29.36
CA ILE A 209 41.81 28.72 30.77
C ILE A 209 42.94 27.68 30.86
N ILE A 210 42.91 26.62 30.04
CA ILE A 210 43.98 25.62 30.00
C ILE A 210 45.29 26.26 29.54
N ASN A 211 45.25 27.11 28.52
CA ASN A 211 46.42 27.83 28.04
C ASN A 211 46.95 28.84 29.06
N ALA A 212 46.09 29.53 29.80
CA ALA A 212 46.48 30.48 30.85
C ALA A 212 47.07 29.78 32.09
N LYS A 213 46.53 28.62 32.49
CA LYS A 213 47.02 27.81 33.63
C LYS A 213 48.37 27.13 33.37
N LEU A 214 48.80 27.01 32.11
CA LEU A 214 50.14 26.52 31.75
C LEU A 214 51.24 27.58 31.94
N THR A 215 50.88 28.84 32.20
CA THR A 215 51.81 29.99 32.25
C THR A 215 52.04 30.62 33.63
N GLU A 216 51.33 30.22 34.68
CA GLU A 216 51.54 30.77 36.03
C GLU A 216 51.79 29.66 37.08
N GLU A 217 52.97 29.68 37.70
CA GLU A 217 53.29 28.87 38.89
C GLU A 217 52.46 29.38 40.08
N VAL A 218 51.33 28.73 40.34
CA VAL A 218 50.48 29.04 41.50
C VAL A 218 51.01 28.32 42.74
N ARG A 219 51.18 29.08 43.83
CA ARG A 219 51.69 28.60 45.12
C ARG A 219 50.68 27.67 45.83
N PRO A 220 51.15 26.64 46.56
CA PRO A 220 50.29 25.57 47.10
C PRO A 220 49.24 26.01 48.13
N ASP A 221 49.43 27.17 48.78
CA ASP A 221 48.58 27.59 49.90
C ASP A 221 47.24 28.20 49.43
N ASP A 222 47.20 28.79 48.23
CA ASP A 222 45.97 29.32 47.63
C ASP A 222 45.05 28.18 47.15
N ILE A 223 45.62 27.03 46.77
CA ILE A 223 44.88 25.83 46.34
C ILE A 223 44.06 25.26 47.49
N GLN A 224 44.62 25.21 48.70
CA GLN A 224 43.91 24.62 49.86
C GLN A 224 42.72 25.46 50.33
N PHE A 225 42.81 26.79 50.21
CA PHE A 225 41.70 27.68 50.55
C PHE A 225 40.55 27.53 49.53
N ILE A 226 40.89 27.53 48.23
CA ILE A 226 39.93 27.33 47.14
C ILE A 226 39.27 25.94 47.23
N GLU A 227 40.04 24.89 47.54
CA GLU A 227 39.49 23.54 47.71
C GLU A 227 38.50 23.44 48.87
N LYS A 228 38.76 24.15 49.98
CA LYS A 228 37.86 24.14 51.14
C LYS A 228 36.57 24.89 50.86
N GLU A 229 36.65 26.03 50.18
CA GLU A 229 35.48 26.83 49.78
C GLU A 229 34.65 26.11 48.70
N ALA A 230 35.31 25.51 47.70
CA ALA A 230 34.68 24.69 46.68
C ALA A 230 33.95 23.48 47.29
N LYS A 231 34.54 22.82 48.30
CA LYS A 231 33.92 21.69 48.99
C LYS A 231 32.73 22.10 49.87
N ALA A 232 32.76 23.30 50.45
CA ALA A 232 31.62 23.84 51.19
C ALA A 232 30.45 24.17 50.24
N GLU A 233 30.74 24.77 49.10
CA GLU A 233 29.76 25.10 48.07
C GLU A 233 29.19 23.84 47.40
N GLU A 234 30.01 22.83 47.11
CA GLU A 234 29.57 21.53 46.62
C GLU A 234 28.56 20.87 47.58
N ASN A 235 28.81 20.95 48.89
CA ASN A 235 27.91 20.40 49.89
C ASN A 235 26.60 21.20 50.01
N ARG A 236 26.64 22.53 49.78
CA ARG A 236 25.45 23.38 49.72
C ARG A 236 24.58 23.01 48.53
N LEU A 237 25.18 22.93 47.34
CA LEU A 237 24.51 22.54 46.10
C LEU A 237 23.94 21.11 46.18
N LYS A 238 24.65 20.16 46.81
CA LYS A 238 24.11 18.81 47.05
C LYS A 238 22.85 18.81 47.92
N LYS A 239 22.79 19.65 48.95
CA LYS A 239 21.60 19.76 49.81
C LYS A 239 20.42 20.39 49.05
N GLU A 240 20.68 21.44 48.29
CA GLU A 240 19.66 22.12 47.48
C GLU A 240 19.12 21.20 46.37
N ASN A 241 20.02 20.53 45.63
CA ASN A 241 19.65 19.56 44.61
C ASN A 241 18.86 18.38 45.19
N ASN A 242 19.21 17.89 46.38
CA ASN A 242 18.43 16.84 47.04
C ASN A 242 17.03 17.32 47.43
N ALA A 243 16.87 18.56 47.88
CA ALA A 243 15.56 19.14 48.19
C ALA A 243 14.69 19.27 46.92
N ILE A 244 15.28 19.76 45.82
CA ILE A 244 14.60 19.87 44.52
C ILE A 244 14.23 18.48 43.97
N LEU A 245 15.13 17.50 44.07
CA LEU A 245 14.85 16.12 43.65
C LEU A 245 13.68 15.51 44.42
N GLU A 246 13.58 15.78 45.72
CA GLU A 246 12.48 15.27 46.54
C GLU A 246 11.15 15.96 46.19
N GLU A 247 11.17 17.25 45.89
CA GLU A 247 10.00 17.97 45.37
C GLU A 247 9.53 17.40 44.02
N LEU A 248 10.47 17.13 43.10
CA LEU A 248 10.19 16.52 41.81
C LEU A 248 9.63 15.10 41.94
N ARG A 249 10.16 14.29 42.86
CA ARG A 249 9.62 12.96 43.18
C ARG A 249 8.17 13.04 43.66
N ASN A 250 7.86 13.99 44.54
CA ASN A 250 6.49 14.20 45.03
C ASN A 250 5.53 14.62 43.90
N LYS A 251 5.95 15.53 43.00
CA LYS A 251 5.18 15.90 41.81
C LYS A 251 4.96 14.71 40.87
N LEU A 252 5.98 13.88 40.66
CA LEU A 252 5.88 12.68 39.83
C LEU A 252 4.86 11.69 40.39
N VAL A 253 4.88 11.42 41.70
CA VAL A 253 3.91 10.53 42.36
C VAL A 253 2.48 11.07 42.21
N GLN A 254 2.28 12.37 42.38
CA GLN A 254 0.95 12.98 42.18
C GLN A 254 0.45 12.84 40.73
N VAL A 255 1.32 13.05 39.74
CA VAL A 255 0.97 12.89 38.32
C VAL A 255 0.68 11.43 38.00
N GLN A 256 1.47 10.49 38.53
CA GLN A 256 1.21 9.05 38.37
C GLN A 256 -0.15 8.65 38.94
N PHE A 257 -0.51 9.16 40.12
CA PHE A 257 -1.83 8.92 40.72
C PHE A 257 -2.96 9.48 39.85
N LYS A 258 -2.83 10.73 39.35
CA LYS A 258 -3.81 11.33 38.42
C LYS A 258 -3.94 10.51 37.13
N ASN A 259 -2.83 10.07 36.55
CA ASN A 259 -2.83 9.23 35.35
C ASN A 259 -3.50 7.88 35.59
N GLN A 260 -3.32 7.26 36.76
CA GLN A 260 -4.03 6.03 37.13
C GLN A 260 -5.54 6.26 37.25
N GLN A 261 -5.96 7.36 37.87
CA GLN A 261 -7.39 7.73 37.96
C GLN A 261 -8.01 7.97 36.58
N ILE A 262 -7.32 8.71 35.71
CA ILE A 262 -7.74 8.91 34.32
C ILE A 262 -7.81 7.58 33.57
N LYS A 263 -6.84 6.69 33.77
CA LYS A 263 -6.83 5.35 33.16
C LYS A 263 -8.04 4.54 33.61
N ILE A 264 -8.33 4.49 34.91
CA ILE A 264 -9.53 3.82 35.44
C ILE A 264 -10.81 4.40 34.84
N TYR A 265 -10.90 5.72 34.73
CA TYR A 265 -12.06 6.40 34.12
C TYR A 265 -12.21 6.11 32.61
N ILE A 266 -11.11 6.06 31.87
CA ILE A 266 -11.11 5.68 30.45
C ILE A 266 -11.49 4.20 30.29
N ASP A 267 -10.94 3.32 31.12
CA ASP A 267 -11.23 1.89 31.10
C ASP A 267 -12.70 1.62 31.48
N SER A 268 -13.28 2.38 32.42
CA SER A 268 -14.70 2.28 32.79
C SER A 268 -15.66 2.84 31.72
N ASN A 269 -15.25 3.89 30.99
CA ASN A 269 -16.06 4.47 29.91
C ASN A 269 -15.93 3.70 28.58
N ARG A 270 -14.82 2.98 28.34
CA ARG A 270 -14.66 2.13 27.15
C ARG A 270 -15.54 0.89 27.16
N THR A 271 -16.02 0.45 28.32
CA THR A 271 -16.92 -0.71 28.44
C THR A 271 -18.39 -0.39 28.19
N ILE A 272 -18.74 0.89 28.01
CA ILE A 272 -20.11 1.31 27.66
C ILE A 272 -20.05 1.88 26.23
N SER A 273 -19.85 1.00 25.25
CA SER A 273 -20.31 1.33 23.89
C SER A 273 -21.81 1.59 23.99
N SER A 274 -22.31 2.70 23.44
CA SER A 274 -23.77 2.91 23.40
C SER A 274 -24.37 1.70 22.67
N PRO A 275 -25.39 1.03 23.22
CA PRO A 275 -26.10 -0.05 22.52
C PRO A 275 -26.52 0.35 21.11
N GLU A 276 -26.78 1.63 20.89
CA GLU A 276 -27.13 2.22 19.58
C GLU A 276 -25.97 2.18 18.59
N LEU A 277 -24.73 2.40 19.06
CA LEU A 277 -23.53 2.36 18.22
C LEU A 277 -23.22 0.92 17.81
N ASP A 278 -23.34 -0.03 18.74
CA ASP A 278 -23.14 -1.45 18.45
C ASP A 278 -24.20 -1.95 17.45
N GLN A 279 -25.46 -1.55 17.62
CA GLN A 279 -26.54 -1.85 16.68
C GLN A 279 -26.27 -1.25 15.29
N ALA A 280 -25.86 0.02 15.21
CA ALA A 280 -25.53 0.68 13.95
C ALA A 280 -24.34 0.02 13.23
N VAL A 281 -23.33 -0.44 13.97
CA VAL A 281 -22.18 -1.17 13.40
C VAL A 281 -22.63 -2.53 12.84
N ILE A 282 -23.54 -3.23 13.53
CA ILE A 282 -24.12 -4.49 13.05
C ILE A 282 -24.95 -4.27 11.78
N GLU A 283 -25.78 -3.23 11.75
CA GLU A 283 -26.59 -2.86 10.58
C GLU A 283 -25.72 -2.48 9.38
N LEU A 284 -24.68 -1.67 9.59
CA LEU A 284 -23.69 -1.35 8.56
C LEU A 284 -23.01 -2.60 8.02
N SER A 285 -22.62 -3.54 8.89
CA SER A 285 -22.00 -4.80 8.45
C SER A 285 -22.97 -5.66 7.62
N LYS A 286 -24.26 -5.70 7.97
CA LYS A 286 -25.29 -6.39 7.19
C LYS A 286 -25.46 -5.74 5.82
N LEU A 287 -25.52 -4.40 5.77
CA LEU A 287 -25.68 -3.64 4.53
C LEU A 287 -24.45 -3.78 3.62
N GLU A 288 -23.24 -3.73 4.16
CA GLU A 288 -22.00 -3.96 3.39
C GLU A 288 -21.95 -5.36 2.77
N LYS A 289 -22.41 -6.39 3.48
CA LYS A 289 -22.49 -7.75 2.95
C LYS A 289 -23.51 -7.85 1.82
N ALA A 290 -24.70 -7.24 2.00
CA ALA A 290 -25.73 -7.19 0.97
C ALA A 290 -25.23 -6.45 -0.29
N TYR A 291 -24.53 -5.32 -0.11
CA TYR A 291 -23.95 -4.56 -1.22
C TYR A 291 -22.86 -5.34 -1.97
N LYS A 292 -21.94 -5.99 -1.24
CA LYS A 292 -20.91 -6.86 -1.86
C LYS A 292 -21.53 -8.01 -2.66
N PHE A 293 -22.59 -8.62 -2.14
CA PHE A 293 -23.31 -9.67 -2.84
C PHE A 293 -23.99 -9.16 -4.12
N ALA A 294 -24.66 -7.99 -4.04
CA ALA A 294 -25.28 -7.36 -5.20
C ALA A 294 -24.24 -6.99 -6.29
N LEU A 295 -23.06 -6.52 -5.89
CA LEU A 295 -21.97 -6.19 -6.81
C LEU A 295 -21.44 -7.43 -7.55
N ILE A 296 -21.34 -8.58 -6.86
CA ILE A 296 -20.96 -9.86 -7.47
C ILE A 296 -22.02 -10.29 -8.49
N GLN A 297 -23.31 -10.23 -8.13
CA GLN A 297 -24.40 -10.55 -9.05
C GLN A 297 -24.39 -9.64 -10.29
N GLN A 298 -24.13 -8.35 -10.12
CA GLN A 298 -24.03 -7.42 -11.25
C GLN A 298 -22.88 -7.79 -12.20
N SER A 299 -21.70 -8.13 -11.65
CA SER A 299 -20.53 -8.58 -12.44
C SER A 299 -20.86 -9.84 -13.26
N ASP A 300 -21.58 -10.80 -12.68
CA ASP A 300 -21.97 -12.02 -13.38
C ASP A 300 -23.01 -11.76 -14.48
N VAL A 301 -23.96 -10.85 -14.24
CA VAL A 301 -24.91 -10.39 -15.28
C VAL A 301 -24.18 -9.70 -16.44
N GLU A 302 -23.16 -8.88 -16.16
CA GLU A 302 -22.36 -8.22 -17.18
C GLU A 302 -21.55 -9.22 -18.02
N LYS A 303 -20.98 -10.26 -17.40
CA LYS A 303 -20.30 -11.36 -18.12
C LYS A 303 -21.26 -12.09 -19.04
N ILE A 304 -22.45 -12.45 -18.56
CA ILE A 304 -23.48 -13.12 -19.38
C ILE A 304 -23.90 -12.24 -20.56
N LYS A 305 -24.08 -10.92 -20.35
CA LYS A 305 -24.38 -9.97 -21.43
C LYS A 305 -23.26 -9.92 -22.48
N LEU A 306 -22.00 -9.90 -22.06
CA LEU A 306 -20.85 -9.87 -22.98
C LEU A 306 -20.75 -11.17 -23.80
N GLU A 307 -20.96 -12.32 -23.16
CA GLU A 307 -20.93 -13.62 -23.83
C GLU A 307 -22.08 -13.76 -24.84
N THR A 308 -23.28 -13.32 -24.47
CA THR A 308 -24.44 -13.24 -25.37
C THR A 308 -24.15 -12.34 -26.58
N LEU A 309 -23.46 -11.21 -26.38
CA LEU A 309 -23.06 -10.31 -27.47
C LEU A 309 -22.08 -11.01 -28.43
N LYS A 310 -21.07 -11.72 -27.90
CA LYS A 310 -20.11 -12.49 -28.70
C LYS A 310 -20.80 -13.58 -29.51
N GLN A 311 -21.73 -14.33 -28.91
CA GLN A 311 -22.52 -15.35 -29.61
C GLN A 311 -23.36 -14.74 -30.74
N LYS A 312 -24.04 -13.60 -30.49
CA LYS A 312 -24.79 -12.88 -31.52
C LYS A 312 -23.91 -12.42 -32.69
N GLN A 313 -22.68 -11.96 -32.41
CA GLN A 313 -21.74 -11.57 -33.45
C GLN A 313 -21.24 -12.78 -34.27
N ALA A 314 -20.96 -13.90 -33.61
CA ALA A 314 -20.58 -15.15 -34.28
C ALA A 314 -21.71 -15.64 -35.19
N LEU A 315 -22.95 -15.64 -34.71
CA LEU A 315 -24.14 -16.00 -35.50
C LEU A 315 -24.33 -15.10 -36.72
N ARG A 316 -24.10 -13.78 -36.59
CA ARG A 316 -24.15 -12.86 -37.73
C ARG A 316 -23.08 -13.18 -38.78
N LYS A 317 -21.87 -13.60 -38.36
CA LYS A 317 -20.80 -13.99 -39.28
C LYS A 317 -21.16 -15.30 -40.00
N THR A 318 -21.60 -16.32 -39.27
CA THR A 318 -22.00 -17.60 -39.88
C THR A 318 -23.17 -17.42 -40.84
N MET A 319 -24.16 -16.59 -40.49
CA MET A 319 -25.30 -16.29 -41.37
C MET A 319 -24.87 -15.57 -42.66
N LYS A 320 -23.87 -14.67 -42.59
CA LYS A 320 -23.29 -14.06 -43.80
C LYS A 320 -22.57 -15.10 -44.67
N SER A 321 -21.79 -15.99 -44.06
CA SER A 321 -21.11 -17.08 -44.78
C SER A 321 -22.10 -18.04 -45.45
N ILE A 322 -23.18 -18.43 -44.76
CA ILE A 322 -24.24 -19.26 -45.32
C ILE A 322 -24.89 -18.56 -46.52
N LYS A 323 -25.20 -17.26 -46.41
CA LYS A 323 -25.78 -16.49 -47.53
C LYS A 323 -24.85 -16.44 -48.75
N ALA A 324 -23.54 -16.27 -48.54
CA ALA A 324 -22.56 -16.31 -49.63
C ALA A 324 -22.54 -17.69 -50.30
N LEU A 325 -22.46 -18.77 -49.52
CA LEU A 325 -22.46 -20.13 -50.05
C LEU A 325 -23.75 -20.50 -50.78
N VAL A 326 -24.90 -19.97 -50.34
CA VAL A 326 -26.18 -20.14 -51.05
C VAL A 326 -26.15 -19.42 -52.40
N SER A 327 -25.59 -18.20 -52.45
CA SER A 327 -25.39 -17.47 -53.71
C SER A 327 -24.48 -18.26 -54.67
N ASP A 328 -23.33 -18.73 -54.18
CA ASP A 328 -22.38 -19.51 -54.99
C ASP A 328 -23.05 -20.80 -55.53
N LEU A 329 -23.90 -21.44 -54.72
CA LEU A 329 -24.65 -22.63 -55.13
C LEU A 329 -25.68 -22.32 -56.22
N ASP A 330 -26.36 -21.18 -56.13
CA ASP A 330 -27.33 -20.76 -57.13
C ASP A 330 -26.64 -20.37 -58.44
N ASP A 331 -25.46 -19.74 -58.39
CA ASP A 331 -24.62 -19.46 -59.56
C ASP A 331 -24.14 -20.76 -60.22
N ALA A 332 -23.64 -21.72 -59.43
CA ALA A 332 -23.22 -23.03 -59.94
C ALA A 332 -24.39 -23.83 -60.52
N ARG A 333 -25.62 -23.65 -60.01
CA ARG A 333 -26.83 -24.25 -60.59
C ARG A 333 -27.18 -23.60 -61.93
N ALA A 334 -27.05 -22.27 -62.04
CA ALA A 334 -27.28 -21.56 -63.29
C ALA A 334 -26.26 -22.00 -64.36
N GLU A 335 -24.98 -22.10 -64.01
CA GLU A 335 -23.94 -22.60 -64.92
C GLU A 335 -24.18 -24.06 -65.34
N ASN A 336 -24.54 -24.95 -64.40
CA ASN A 336 -24.90 -26.33 -64.74
C ASN A 336 -26.12 -26.39 -65.66
N ALA A 337 -27.10 -25.50 -65.51
CA ALA A 337 -28.25 -25.44 -66.40
C ALA A 337 -27.82 -25.04 -67.82
N LEU A 338 -26.97 -24.01 -67.96
CA LEU A 338 -26.41 -23.60 -69.25
C LEU A 338 -25.58 -24.72 -69.91
N LEU A 339 -24.77 -25.43 -69.14
CA LEU A 339 -24.02 -26.59 -69.64
C LEU A 339 -24.95 -27.72 -70.07
N TYR A 340 -26.03 -27.95 -69.35
CA TYR A 340 -27.02 -28.96 -69.72
C TYR A 340 -27.74 -28.59 -71.02
N ASP A 341 -28.10 -27.31 -71.21
CA ASP A 341 -28.67 -26.79 -72.45
C ASP A 341 -27.69 -26.95 -73.63
N GLU A 342 -26.40 -26.69 -73.40
CA GLU A 342 -25.36 -26.88 -74.42
C GLU A 342 -25.12 -28.35 -74.75
N ILE A 343 -25.10 -29.23 -73.75
CA ILE A 343 -25.04 -30.70 -73.95
C ILE A 343 -26.25 -31.14 -74.77
N GLN A 344 -27.45 -30.64 -74.46
CA GLN A 344 -28.64 -30.92 -75.26
C GLN A 344 -28.47 -30.45 -76.70
N ARG A 345 -28.00 -29.21 -76.92
CA ARG A 345 -27.75 -28.67 -78.26
C ARG A 345 -26.81 -29.57 -79.06
N LEU A 346 -25.69 -29.96 -78.46
CA LEU A 346 -24.70 -30.84 -79.10
C LEU A 346 -25.26 -32.25 -79.36
N ASP A 347 -25.99 -32.82 -78.42
CA ASP A 347 -26.65 -34.13 -78.54
C ASP A 347 -27.68 -34.12 -79.68
N PHE A 348 -28.41 -33.01 -79.88
CA PHE A 348 -29.28 -32.82 -81.03
C PHE A 348 -28.51 -32.68 -82.35
N MET A 349 -27.40 -31.93 -82.36
CA MET A 349 -26.58 -31.78 -83.57
C MET A 349 -26.01 -33.12 -84.06
N ILE A 350 -25.63 -34.02 -83.14
CA ILE A 350 -25.03 -35.31 -83.48
C ILE A 350 -26.11 -36.37 -83.78
N TYR A 351 -27.15 -36.47 -82.95
CA TYR A 351 -28.11 -37.59 -82.98
C TYR A 351 -29.55 -37.17 -83.30
N GLY A 352 -29.80 -35.90 -83.60
CA GLY A 352 -31.13 -35.37 -83.88
C GLY A 352 -32.09 -35.54 -82.70
N ARG A 353 -33.37 -35.81 -82.99
CA ARG A 353 -34.42 -36.00 -81.95
C ARG A 353 -34.24 -37.28 -81.11
N CYS A 354 -33.30 -38.15 -81.47
CA CYS A 354 -33.06 -39.41 -80.79
C CYS A 354 -31.95 -39.33 -79.72
N GLY A 355 -31.35 -38.15 -79.51
CA GLY A 355 -30.34 -37.92 -78.48
C GLY A 355 -30.78 -38.32 -77.07
N GLN A 356 -29.84 -38.81 -76.26
CA GLN A 356 -30.11 -39.30 -74.91
C GLN A 356 -30.62 -38.19 -73.97
N PHE A 357 -30.09 -36.98 -74.11
CA PHE A 357 -30.36 -35.82 -73.26
C PHE A 357 -31.54 -34.96 -73.77
N GLN A 358 -32.06 -35.27 -74.95
CA GLN A 358 -33.27 -34.65 -75.54
C GLN A 358 -34.58 -35.12 -74.87
N LYS A 359 -34.53 -36.25 -74.14
CA LYS A 359 -35.69 -36.77 -73.41
C LYS A 359 -35.84 -35.98 -72.11
N MET A 360 -36.82 -35.09 -72.02
CA MET A 360 -37.07 -34.26 -70.83
C MET A 360 -37.11 -35.13 -69.56
N THR A 361 -36.09 -34.99 -68.73
CA THR A 361 -36.15 -35.48 -67.36
C THR A 361 -37.09 -34.55 -66.59
N LYS A 362 -38.09 -35.13 -65.92
CA LYS A 362 -39.08 -34.39 -65.14
C LYS A 362 -38.37 -33.39 -64.21
N PRO A 363 -38.82 -32.13 -64.11
CA PRO A 363 -38.19 -31.17 -63.22
C PRO A 363 -38.21 -31.69 -61.78
N ARG A 364 -37.05 -31.71 -61.12
CA ARG A 364 -36.98 -32.04 -59.69
C ARG A 364 -37.75 -30.98 -58.90
N PRO A 365 -38.52 -31.37 -57.87
CA PRO A 365 -39.30 -30.43 -57.08
C PRO A 365 -38.39 -29.40 -56.40
N LYS A 366 -38.73 -28.12 -56.54
CA LYS A 366 -38.09 -27.02 -55.81
C LYS A 366 -38.32 -27.24 -54.31
N ILE A 367 -37.25 -27.49 -53.55
CA ILE A 367 -37.31 -27.51 -52.09
C ILE A 367 -37.44 -26.04 -51.64
N THR A 368 -38.66 -25.63 -51.28
CA THR A 368 -38.98 -24.24 -50.93
C THR A 368 -38.79 -23.89 -49.46
N HIS A 369 -38.29 -24.81 -48.63
CA HIS A 369 -38.27 -24.60 -47.18
C HIS A 369 -36.91 -24.98 -46.58
N TRP A 370 -36.08 -23.98 -46.30
CA TRP A 370 -35.13 -24.06 -45.20
C TRP A 370 -35.89 -23.61 -43.96
N VAL A 371 -36.32 -24.58 -43.15
CA VAL A 371 -36.85 -24.30 -41.81
C VAL A 371 -35.67 -23.91 -40.92
N CYS A 372 -35.90 -22.84 -40.15
CA CYS A 372 -35.02 -22.05 -39.30
C CYS A 372 -33.87 -22.77 -38.58
#